data_AF-A0A2V9JL33-F1
#
_entry.id   AF-A0A2V9JL33-F1
#
_cell.length_a   1.000
_cell.length_b   1.000
_cell.length_c   1.000
_cell.angle_alpha   90.00
_cell.angle_beta   90.00
_cell.angle_gamma   90.00
#
_symmetry.space_group_name_H-M   'P 1'
#
loop_
_entity.id
_entity.type
_entity.pdbx_description
1 polymer ?
#
loop_
_entity_poly.entity_id
_entity_poly.type
_entity_poly.pdbx_seq_one_letter_code
_entity_poly.pdbx_strand_id
1 'polypeptide(L)'
;MKRPTALHPFLFVLLPVLTSYSERVDQTLFAEVWTAAAIALAFAALLVLATLLLVRSLDRAALWVTSAVLVFSYYGAASHWMGHWRLGAFELCMNWFLLPPCMAFLGWAGYRLARTSRQFGRVTKILNLVAAFALLVPGARLGVAGASRVARSLSRRPAALPKATRKSASLPDIYYIVLDRYGDADTLKDNYSYDNQEFYDYLKRKDSTT
;
A
#
# COMPACT_ATOMS: atom_id res chain seq x y z
N MET A 1 -33.74 -13.23 16.99
CA MET A 1 -33.05 -12.31 16.06
C MET A 1 -31.65 -12.85 15.80
N LYS A 2 -31.27 -13.13 14.54
CA LYS A 2 -29.92 -13.65 14.19
C LYS A 2 -28.85 -12.63 14.58
N ARG A 3 -27.77 -13.07 15.21
CA ARG A 3 -26.62 -12.21 15.52
C ARG A 3 -25.97 -11.74 14.21
N PRO A 4 -25.66 -10.44 14.06
CA PRO A 4 -25.01 -9.94 12.86
C PRO A 4 -23.60 -10.52 12.75
N THR A 5 -23.22 -11.00 11.57
CA THR A 5 -21.88 -11.51 11.30
C THR A 5 -20.86 -10.37 11.38
N ALA A 6 -19.78 -10.56 12.12
CA ALA A 6 -18.74 -9.54 12.32
C ALA A 6 -17.79 -9.47 11.11
N LEU A 7 -18.24 -8.80 10.05
CA LEU A 7 -17.49 -8.65 8.78
C LEU A 7 -16.58 -7.41 8.77
N HIS A 8 -16.82 -6.45 9.65
CA HIS A 8 -16.09 -5.20 9.72
C HIS A 8 -14.54 -5.33 9.76
N PRO A 9 -13.90 -6.34 10.41
CA PRO A 9 -12.43 -6.42 10.40
C PRO A 9 -11.89 -6.59 8.98
N PHE A 10 -12.55 -7.40 8.16
CA PHE A 10 -12.17 -7.65 6.78
C PHE A 10 -12.43 -6.42 5.90
N LEU A 11 -13.55 -5.74 6.10
CA LEU A 11 -13.89 -4.53 5.36
C LEU A 11 -12.92 -3.37 5.68
N PHE A 12 -12.58 -3.18 6.94
CA PHE A 12 -11.64 -2.13 7.35
C PHE A 12 -10.21 -2.40 6.89
N VAL A 13 -9.79 -3.67 6.78
CA VAL A 13 -8.47 -4.02 6.24
C VAL A 13 -8.37 -3.74 4.74
N LEU A 14 -9.48 -3.88 4.00
CA LEU A 14 -9.50 -3.54 2.59
C LEU A 14 -9.41 -2.02 2.34
N LEU A 15 -9.86 -1.17 3.26
CA LEU A 15 -9.84 0.27 3.08
C LEU A 15 -8.46 0.84 2.70
N PRO A 16 -7.39 0.71 3.52
CA PRO A 16 -6.09 1.29 3.20
C PRO A 16 -5.48 0.72 1.91
N VAL A 17 -5.76 -0.55 1.59
CA VAL A 17 -5.29 -1.21 0.36
C VAL A 17 -5.95 -0.57 -0.86
N LEU A 18 -7.28 -0.45 -0.84
CA LEU A 18 -8.02 0.10 -1.96
C LEU A 18 -7.84 1.60 -2.11
N THR A 19 -7.74 2.37 -1.02
CA THR A 19 -7.47 3.82 -1.11
C THR A 19 -6.09 4.09 -1.69
N SER A 20 -5.06 3.40 -1.21
CA SER A 20 -3.68 3.56 -1.68
C SER A 20 -3.54 3.24 -3.17
N TYR A 21 -4.27 2.25 -3.66
CA TYR A 21 -4.29 1.93 -5.09
C TYR A 21 -5.16 2.92 -5.87
N SER A 22 -6.30 3.35 -5.34
CA SER A 22 -7.21 4.30 -6.01
C SER A 22 -6.56 5.66 -6.30
N GLU A 23 -5.49 6.01 -5.59
CA GLU A 23 -4.70 7.23 -5.82
C GLU A 23 -3.62 7.05 -6.90
N ARG A 24 -3.21 5.81 -7.18
CA ARG A 24 -2.11 5.48 -8.10
C ARG A 24 -2.54 4.60 -9.26
N VAL A 25 -3.82 4.67 -9.65
CA VAL A 25 -4.41 3.72 -10.61
C VAL A 25 -3.73 3.75 -11.97
N ASP A 26 -2.99 4.78 -12.35
CA ASP A 26 -2.29 4.80 -13.64
C ASP A 26 -0.92 4.12 -13.63
N GLN A 27 -0.34 3.86 -12.45
CA GLN A 27 1.05 3.39 -12.31
C GLN A 27 1.16 1.92 -11.89
N THR A 28 0.07 1.30 -11.46
CA THR A 28 0.06 -0.05 -10.87
C THR A 28 -0.72 -1.05 -11.73
N LEU A 29 -0.33 -2.33 -11.65
CA LEU A 29 -0.99 -3.43 -12.34
C LEU A 29 -2.23 -3.87 -11.55
N PHE A 30 -3.36 -4.06 -12.24
CA PHE A 30 -4.61 -4.47 -11.60
C PHE A 30 -4.52 -5.83 -10.87
N ALA A 31 -3.59 -6.70 -11.29
CA ALA A 31 -3.32 -7.96 -10.61
C ALA A 31 -2.75 -7.76 -9.19
N GLU A 32 -1.97 -6.70 -8.97
CA GLU A 32 -1.35 -6.38 -7.69
C GLU A 32 -2.39 -5.94 -6.63
N VAL A 33 -3.53 -5.38 -7.06
CA VAL A 33 -4.64 -5.05 -6.15
C VAL A 33 -5.15 -6.30 -5.47
N TRP A 34 -5.42 -7.33 -6.27
CA TRP A 34 -6.06 -8.55 -5.79
C TRP A 34 -5.12 -9.38 -4.93
N THR A 35 -3.83 -9.40 -5.27
CA THR A 35 -2.82 -10.05 -4.41
C THR A 35 -2.67 -9.31 -3.09
N ALA A 36 -2.55 -7.97 -3.10
CA ALA A 36 -2.46 -7.18 -1.87
C ALA A 36 -3.72 -7.31 -1.00
N ALA A 37 -4.90 -7.26 -1.61
CA ALA A 37 -6.17 -7.44 -0.92
C ALA A 37 -6.29 -8.86 -0.32
N ALA A 38 -5.89 -9.90 -1.05
CA ALA A 38 -5.90 -11.27 -0.56
C ALA A 38 -4.95 -11.47 0.62
N ILE A 39 -3.73 -10.94 0.53
CA ILE A 39 -2.74 -10.98 1.63
C ILE A 39 -3.30 -10.25 2.86
N ALA A 40 -3.88 -9.07 2.67
CA ALA A 40 -4.44 -8.29 3.75
C ALA A 40 -5.62 -9.02 4.42
N LEU A 41 -6.53 -9.60 3.65
CA LEU A 41 -7.64 -10.42 4.17
C LEU A 41 -7.15 -11.66 4.92
N ALA A 42 -6.13 -12.35 4.41
CA ALA A 42 -5.54 -13.50 5.08
C ALA A 42 -4.92 -13.10 6.43
N PHE A 43 -4.21 -11.98 6.47
CA PHE A 43 -3.65 -11.44 7.71
C PHE A 43 -4.75 -11.04 8.70
N ALA A 44 -5.83 -10.41 8.24
CA ALA A 44 -7.00 -10.10 9.06
C ALA A 44 -7.64 -11.36 9.65
N ALA A 45 -7.79 -12.42 8.84
CA ALA A 45 -8.33 -13.70 9.28
C ALA A 45 -7.46 -14.32 10.37
N LEU A 46 -6.14 -14.30 10.19
CA LEU A 46 -5.17 -14.81 11.16
C LEU A 46 -5.22 -14.03 12.48
N LEU A 47 -5.31 -12.69 12.43
CA LEU A 47 -5.47 -11.86 13.62
C LEU A 47 -6.79 -12.12 14.35
N VAL A 48 -7.90 -12.28 13.61
CA VAL A 48 -9.19 -12.64 14.19
C VAL A 48 -9.12 -14.02 14.82
N LEU A 49 -8.48 -15.00 14.18
CA LEU A 49 -8.31 -16.34 14.74
C LEU A 49 -7.46 -16.31 16.01
N ALA A 50 -6.32 -15.63 15.99
CA ALA A 50 -5.44 -15.48 17.16
C ALA A 50 -6.20 -14.86 18.33
N THR A 51 -6.90 -13.75 18.11
CA THR A 51 -7.68 -13.06 19.15
C THR A 51 -8.91 -13.85 19.59
N LEU A 52 -9.50 -14.64 18.69
CA LEU A 52 -10.58 -15.59 19.01
C LEU A 52 -10.09 -16.68 19.97
N LEU A 53 -8.86 -17.18 19.82
CA LEU A 53 -8.30 -18.16 20.75
C LEU A 53 -8.14 -17.59 22.17
N LEU A 54 -7.78 -16.31 22.29
CA LEU A 54 -7.63 -15.63 23.58
C LEU A 54 -8.98 -15.28 24.22
N VAL A 55 -9.89 -14.67 23.45
CA VAL A 55 -11.13 -14.07 23.98
C VAL A 55 -12.32 -15.02 23.88
N ARG A 56 -12.26 -16.07 23.06
CA ARG A 56 -13.30 -17.09 22.83
C ARG A 56 -14.65 -16.53 22.37
N SER A 57 -14.66 -15.38 21.70
CA SER A 57 -15.86 -14.89 21.02
C SER A 57 -15.52 -14.08 19.76
N LEU A 58 -16.25 -14.35 18.68
CA LEU A 58 -16.05 -13.69 17.40
C LEU A 58 -16.29 -12.18 17.47
N ASP A 59 -17.35 -11.71 18.15
CA ASP A 59 -17.67 -10.28 18.23
C ASP A 59 -16.54 -9.47 18.90
N ARG A 60 -15.99 -9.96 20.01
CA ARG A 60 -14.92 -9.26 20.74
C ARG A 60 -13.59 -9.32 19.99
N ALA A 61 -13.28 -10.46 19.38
CA ALA A 61 -12.10 -10.63 18.53
C ALA A 61 -12.15 -9.65 17.34
N ALA A 62 -13.27 -9.63 16.61
CA ALA A 62 -13.49 -8.72 15.50
C ALA A 62 -13.36 -7.25 15.90
N LEU A 63 -13.95 -6.84 17.04
CA LEU A 63 -13.84 -5.47 17.54
C LEU A 63 -12.39 -5.08 17.82
N TRP A 64 -11.64 -5.94 18.50
CA TRP A 64 -10.25 -5.66 18.81
C TRP A 64 -9.40 -5.56 17.55
N VAL A 65 -9.56 -6.50 16.62
CA VAL A 65 -8.84 -6.48 15.34
C VAL A 65 -9.18 -5.23 14.54
N THR A 66 -10.44 -4.80 14.54
CA THR A 66 -10.83 -3.57 13.83
C THR A 66 -10.19 -2.34 14.44
N SER A 67 -10.15 -2.24 15.77
CA SER A 67 -9.42 -1.17 16.45
C SER A 67 -7.93 -1.18 16.12
N ALA A 68 -7.31 -2.36 16.09
CA ALA A 68 -5.90 -2.50 15.72
C ALA A 68 -5.64 -2.07 14.28
N VAL A 69 -6.49 -2.50 13.35
CA VAL A 69 -6.42 -2.13 11.93
C VAL A 69 -6.61 -0.63 11.73
N LEU A 70 -7.57 -0.01 12.42
CA LEU A 70 -7.79 1.44 12.35
C LEU A 70 -6.58 2.20 12.88
N VAL A 71 -6.06 1.82 14.06
CA VAL A 71 -4.85 2.44 14.61
C VAL A 71 -3.68 2.31 13.65
N PHE A 72 -3.42 1.12 13.11
CA PHE A 72 -2.33 0.90 12.15
C PHE A 72 -2.51 1.71 10.86
N SER A 73 -3.71 1.68 10.28
CA SER A 73 -3.98 2.33 8.98
C SER A 73 -3.92 3.86 9.07
N TYR A 74 -4.43 4.42 10.17
CA TYR A 74 -4.44 5.88 10.37
C TYR A 74 -3.20 6.40 11.07
N TYR A 75 -2.32 5.54 11.59
CA TYR A 75 -1.06 5.96 12.21
C TYR A 75 -0.20 6.79 11.26
N GLY A 76 -0.06 6.37 10.00
CA GLY A 76 0.71 7.11 8.99
C GLY A 76 0.12 8.47 8.64
N ALA A 77 -1.21 8.57 8.59
CA ALA A 77 -1.88 9.86 8.42
C ALA A 77 -1.67 10.74 9.66
N ALA A 78 -1.94 10.21 10.86
CA ALA A 78 -1.78 10.95 12.12
C ALA A 78 -0.33 11.44 12.32
N SER A 79 0.65 10.63 11.92
CA SER A 79 2.05 11.02 11.99
C SER A 79 2.33 12.19 11.03
N HIS A 80 1.91 12.11 9.77
CA HIS A 80 2.13 13.19 8.79
C HIS A 80 1.61 14.56 9.28
N TRP A 81 0.44 14.61 9.92
CA TRP A 81 -0.12 15.87 10.46
C TRP A 81 0.67 16.44 11.63
N MET A 82 1.35 15.59 12.41
CA MET A 82 2.17 16.00 13.55
C MET A 82 3.59 16.42 13.14
N GLY A 83 4.05 16.02 11.95
CA GLY A 83 5.39 16.36 11.44
C GLY A 83 5.64 17.84 11.18
N HIS A 84 4.63 18.69 11.35
CA HIS A 84 4.74 20.14 11.24
C HIS A 84 5.07 20.81 12.60
N TRP A 85 5.01 20.05 13.71
CA TRP A 85 5.21 20.59 15.05
C TRP A 85 6.69 20.54 15.45
N ARG A 86 7.43 21.62 15.12
CA ARG A 86 8.79 21.84 15.62
C ARG A 86 8.73 22.51 17.00
N LEU A 87 9.01 21.75 18.07
CA LEU A 87 9.26 22.32 19.40
C LEU A 87 10.75 22.68 19.51
N GLY A 88 11.13 23.85 18.99
CA GLY A 88 12.51 24.36 19.06
C GLY A 88 13.51 23.57 18.19
N ALA A 89 14.66 23.21 18.76
CA ALA A 89 15.78 22.56 18.05
C ALA A 89 15.73 21.02 18.05
N PHE A 90 14.76 20.40 18.72
CA PHE A 90 14.60 18.95 18.72
C PHE A 90 13.59 18.54 17.65
N GLU A 91 14.06 17.85 16.62
CA GLU A 91 13.18 17.04 15.79
C GLU A 91 12.70 15.88 16.66
N LEU A 92 11.54 16.05 17.33
CA LEU A 92 10.95 14.96 18.08
C LEU A 92 10.70 13.83 17.09
N CYS A 93 11.39 12.72 17.28
CA CYS A 93 11.18 11.53 16.50
C CYS A 93 9.71 11.12 16.70
N MET A 94 8.85 11.41 15.71
CA MET A 94 7.39 11.30 15.77
C MET A 94 6.89 9.97 16.35
N ASN A 95 7.64 8.90 16.09
CA ASN A 95 7.31 7.57 16.54
C ASN A 95 7.32 7.45 18.08
N TRP A 96 8.16 8.20 18.78
CA TRP A 96 8.30 8.09 20.23
C TRP A 96 7.12 8.72 20.99
N PHE A 97 6.40 9.66 20.38
CA PHE A 97 5.24 10.31 20.98
C PHE A 97 3.92 9.64 20.62
N LEU A 98 3.78 9.17 19.37
CA LEU A 98 2.51 8.64 18.87
C LEU A 98 2.35 7.13 19.13
N LEU A 99 3.44 6.37 19.14
CA LEU A 99 3.38 4.91 19.26
C LEU A 99 3.00 4.43 20.68
N PRO A 100 3.55 4.99 21.79
CA PRO A 100 3.16 4.59 23.14
C PRO A 100 1.65 4.73 23.45
N PRO A 101 0.97 5.85 23.15
CA PRO A 101 -0.46 5.97 23.41
C PRO A 101 -1.30 5.04 22.54
N CYS A 102 -0.89 4.78 21.28
CA CYS A 102 -1.54 3.78 20.43
C CYS A 102 -1.44 2.37 21.03
N MET A 103 -0.26 1.95 21.49
CA MET A 103 -0.08 0.64 22.13
C MET A 103 -0.84 0.55 23.46
N ALA A 104 -0.82 1.61 24.27
CA ALA A 104 -1.57 1.68 25.52
C ALA A 104 -3.08 1.54 25.28
N PHE A 105 -3.62 2.22 24.26
CA PHE A 105 -5.03 2.11 23.88
C PHE A 105 -5.40 0.69 23.44
N LEU A 106 -4.59 0.05 22.58
CA LEU A 106 -4.85 -1.31 22.12
C LEU A 106 -4.77 -2.35 23.25
N GLY A 107 -3.79 -2.20 24.15
CA GLY A 107 -3.66 -3.03 25.35
C GLY A 107 -4.85 -2.87 26.28
N TRP A 108 -5.25 -1.63 26.58
CA TRP A 108 -6.42 -1.32 27.40
C TRP A 108 -7.72 -1.85 26.79
N ALA A 109 -7.93 -1.62 25.49
CA ALA A 109 -9.10 -2.10 24.77
C ALA A 109 -9.16 -3.64 24.80
N GLY A 110 -8.03 -4.30 24.54
CA GLY A 110 -7.90 -5.77 24.60
C GLY A 110 -8.24 -6.33 25.98
N TYR A 111 -7.68 -5.75 27.04
CA TYR A 111 -7.96 -6.14 28.42
C TYR A 111 -9.45 -5.97 28.78
N ARG A 112 -10.05 -4.83 28.42
CA ARG A 112 -11.47 -4.54 28.70
C ARG A 112 -12.40 -5.47 27.91
N LEU A 113 -12.10 -5.72 26.64
CA LEU A 113 -12.87 -6.63 25.79
C LEU A 113 -12.77 -8.06 26.30
N ALA A 114 -11.58 -8.52 26.71
CA ALA A 114 -11.38 -9.86 27.27
C ALA A 114 -12.19 -10.10 28.55
N ARG A 115 -12.27 -9.11 29.45
CA ARG A 115 -13.01 -9.20 30.71
C ARG A 115 -14.52 -8.93 30.62
N THR A 116 -14.99 -8.36 29.51
CA THR A 116 -16.40 -8.01 29.36
C THR A 116 -17.20 -9.17 28.77
N SER A 117 -18.34 -9.50 29.38
CA SER A 117 -19.32 -10.50 28.90
C SER A 117 -20.46 -9.90 28.05
N ARG A 118 -20.44 -8.58 27.81
CA ARG A 118 -21.47 -7.88 27.04
C ARG A 118 -21.43 -8.28 25.56
N GLN A 119 -22.61 -8.37 24.96
CA GLN A 119 -22.78 -8.60 23.52
C GLN A 119 -22.78 -7.25 22.78
N PHE A 120 -21.99 -7.15 21.72
CA PHE A 120 -21.79 -5.89 20.99
C PHE A 120 -22.53 -5.81 19.65
N GLY A 121 -23.63 -6.57 19.50
CA GLY A 121 -24.31 -6.70 18.20
C GLY A 121 -24.75 -5.38 17.54
N ARG A 122 -25.11 -4.33 18.31
CA ARG A 122 -25.41 -3.00 17.73
C ARG A 122 -24.15 -2.32 17.16
N VAL A 123 -23.03 -2.40 17.90
CA VAL A 123 -21.74 -1.82 17.49
C VAL A 123 -21.24 -2.52 16.23
N THR A 124 -21.32 -3.85 16.17
CA THR A 124 -20.96 -4.65 14.99
C THR A 124 -21.77 -4.23 13.75
N LYS A 125 -23.08 -3.98 13.90
CA LYS A 125 -23.92 -3.49 12.79
C LYS A 125 -23.48 -2.11 12.29
N ILE A 126 -23.24 -1.18 13.23
CA ILE A 126 -22.79 0.18 12.88
C ILE A 126 -21.44 0.11 12.18
N LEU A 127 -20.47 -0.66 12.70
CA LEU A 127 -19.15 -0.81 12.09
C LEU A 127 -19.21 -1.45 10.72
N ASN A 128 -20.05 -2.47 10.52
CA ASN A 128 -20.25 -3.05 9.18
C ASN A 128 -20.79 -2.00 8.20
N LEU A 129 -21.78 -1.19 8.62
CA LEU A 129 -22.38 -0.15 7.78
C LEU A 129 -21.35 0.94 7.43
N VAL A 130 -20.61 1.43 8.43
CA VAL A 130 -19.56 2.45 8.25
C VAL A 130 -18.47 1.94 7.32
N ALA A 131 -17.99 0.70 7.51
CA ALA A 131 -16.97 0.12 6.65
C ALA A 131 -17.47 -0.05 5.22
N ALA A 132 -18.70 -0.54 5.03
CA ALA A 132 -19.30 -0.69 3.72
C ALA A 132 -19.44 0.66 3.00
N PHE A 133 -19.89 1.70 3.71
CA PHE A 133 -20.01 3.04 3.14
C PHE A 133 -18.64 3.65 2.81
N ALA A 134 -17.64 3.48 3.68
CA ALA A 134 -16.28 3.95 3.45
C ALA A 134 -15.64 3.29 2.21
N LEU A 135 -15.98 2.04 1.91
CA LEU A 135 -15.51 1.31 0.73
C LEU A 135 -16.12 1.79 -0.59
N LEU A 136 -17.23 2.53 -0.57
CA LEU A 136 -17.89 3.01 -1.78
C LEU A 136 -17.00 3.96 -2.58
N VAL A 137 -16.27 4.86 -1.90
CA VAL A 137 -15.41 5.86 -2.56
C VAL A 137 -14.25 5.21 -3.31
N PRO A 138 -13.37 4.41 -2.67
CA PRO A 138 -12.28 3.74 -3.40
C PRO A 138 -12.83 2.71 -4.40
N GLY A 139 -13.93 2.02 -4.07
CA GLY A 139 -14.58 1.08 -4.99
C GLY A 139 -15.07 1.74 -6.28
N ALA A 140 -15.72 2.91 -6.19
CA ALA A 140 -16.18 3.67 -7.35
C ALA A 140 -15.00 4.14 -8.22
N ARG A 141 -13.93 4.65 -7.60
CA ARG A 141 -12.71 5.07 -8.32
C ARG A 141 -12.08 3.91 -9.10
N LEU A 142 -11.95 2.74 -8.46
CA LEU A 142 -11.45 1.53 -9.11
C LEU A 142 -12.35 1.07 -10.25
N GLY A 143 -13.67 1.14 -10.07
CA GLY A 143 -14.65 0.79 -11.10
C GLY A 143 -14.54 1.69 -12.34
N VAL A 144 -14.49 3.01 -12.16
CA VAL A 144 -14.33 3.99 -13.26
C VAL A 144 -13.00 3.76 -13.98
N ALA A 145 -11.92 3.55 -13.23
CA ALA A 145 -10.61 3.33 -13.83
C ALA A 145 -10.51 2.00 -14.57
N GLY A 146 -11.12 0.94 -14.04
CA GLY A 146 -11.26 -0.36 -14.70
C GLY A 146 -12.05 -0.25 -16.00
N ALA A 147 -13.21 0.40 -15.98
CA ALA A 147 -14.03 0.64 -17.17
C ALA A 147 -13.26 1.44 -18.24
N SER A 148 -12.55 2.49 -17.82
CA SER A 148 -11.70 3.31 -18.70
C SER A 148 -10.55 2.52 -19.33
N ARG A 149 -9.98 1.54 -18.60
CA ARG A 149 -8.93 0.66 -19.14
C ARG A 149 -9.50 -0.33 -20.16
N VAL A 150 -10.65 -0.94 -19.89
CA VAL A 150 -11.33 -1.84 -20.83
C VAL A 150 -11.75 -1.09 -22.10
N ALA A 151 -12.32 0.11 -21.95
CA ALA A 151 -12.64 0.97 -23.09
C ALA A 151 -11.39 1.32 -23.92
N ARG A 152 -10.27 1.66 -23.25
CA ARG A 152 -8.98 1.91 -23.95
C ARG A 152 -8.42 0.66 -24.63
N SER A 153 -8.56 -0.54 -24.06
CA SER A 153 -8.08 -1.77 -24.70
C SER A 153 -8.91 -2.16 -25.91
N LEU A 154 -10.21 -1.90 -25.89
CA LEU A 154 -11.10 -2.13 -27.05
C LEU A 154 -10.86 -1.09 -28.16
N SER A 155 -10.58 0.16 -27.79
CA SER A 155 -10.29 1.24 -28.75
C SER A 155 -8.85 1.24 -29.26
N ARG A 156 -7.90 0.68 -28.51
CA ARG A 156 -6.57 0.34 -29.03
C ARG A 156 -6.71 -0.81 -30.02
N ARG A 157 -7.00 -0.50 -31.28
CA ARG A 157 -6.32 -1.23 -32.36
C ARG A 157 -4.83 -1.19 -32.00
N PRO A 158 -4.09 -2.31 -32.01
CA PRO A 158 -2.64 -2.21 -31.91
C PRO A 158 -2.27 -1.18 -32.97
N ALA A 159 -1.68 -0.06 -32.54
CA ALA A 159 -1.07 0.83 -33.49
C ALA A 159 -0.14 -0.08 -34.26
N ALA A 160 -0.47 -0.36 -35.53
CA ALA A 160 0.44 -1.06 -36.39
C ALA A 160 1.69 -0.22 -36.28
N LEU A 161 2.71 -0.75 -35.59
CA LEU A 161 4.04 -0.16 -35.59
C LEU A 161 4.26 0.19 -37.05
N PRO A 162 4.52 1.47 -37.39
CA PRO A 162 4.63 1.87 -38.78
C PRO A 162 5.55 0.85 -39.42
N LYS A 163 4.97 0.01 -40.28
CA LYS A 163 5.65 -1.16 -40.81
C LYS A 163 6.83 -0.57 -41.52
N ALA A 164 8.03 -0.74 -40.96
CA ALA A 164 9.19 0.06 -41.32
C ALA A 164 9.36 -0.01 -42.84
N THR A 165 8.91 1.02 -43.55
CA THR A 165 8.89 1.04 -45.02
C THR A 165 10.28 1.39 -45.55
N ARG A 166 11.26 1.55 -44.67
CA ARG A 166 12.66 1.71 -45.04
C ARG A 166 13.20 0.35 -45.44
N LYS A 167 13.35 0.17 -46.75
CA LYS A 167 14.32 -0.78 -47.32
C LYS A 167 15.62 -0.63 -46.53
N SER A 168 16.07 -1.72 -45.93
CA SER A 168 17.31 -1.80 -45.16
C SER A 168 18.50 -1.46 -46.06
N ALA A 169 18.86 -0.18 -46.15
CA ALA A 169 20.28 0.14 -46.22
C ALA A 169 20.89 -0.42 -44.93
N SER A 170 22.06 -1.07 -44.99
CA SER A 170 22.74 -1.64 -43.82
C SER A 170 23.21 -0.51 -42.89
N LEU A 171 22.25 0.13 -42.25
CA LEU A 171 22.47 1.13 -41.22
C LEU A 171 22.74 0.37 -39.92
N PRO A 172 23.66 0.86 -39.09
CA PRO A 172 23.91 0.27 -37.79
C PRO A 172 22.66 0.34 -36.91
N ASP A 173 22.46 -0.67 -36.06
CA ASP A 173 21.44 -0.64 -35.02
C ASP A 173 21.76 0.47 -34.00
N ILE A 174 20.75 1.24 -33.60
CA ILE A 174 20.88 2.27 -32.58
C ILE A 174 20.27 1.75 -31.28
N TYR A 175 21.11 1.59 -30.26
CA TYR A 175 20.68 1.22 -28.91
C TYR A 175 20.63 2.47 -28.04
N TYR A 176 19.44 2.82 -27.55
CA TYR A 176 19.25 3.89 -26.57
C TYR A 176 19.01 3.28 -25.20
N ILE A 177 19.98 3.41 -24.29
CA ILE A 177 19.95 2.83 -22.95
C ILE A 177 19.63 3.94 -21.95
N VAL A 178 18.49 3.82 -21.25
CA VAL A 178 18.10 4.73 -20.16
C VAL A 178 18.23 3.97 -18.85
N LEU A 179 19.16 4.41 -18.00
CA LEU A 179 19.40 3.80 -16.70
C LEU A 179 18.55 4.52 -15.64
N ASP A 180 17.73 3.78 -14.90
CA ASP A 180 16.94 4.35 -13.82
C ASP A 180 17.81 4.54 -12.57
N ARG A 181 18.00 5.81 -12.17
CA ARG A 181 18.77 6.22 -10.97
C ARG A 181 20.20 5.70 -10.88
N TYR A 182 20.85 5.42 -12.00
CA TYR A 182 22.29 5.14 -11.97
C TYR A 182 23.05 6.41 -11.58
N GLY A 183 23.78 6.33 -10.46
CA GLY A 183 24.57 7.46 -9.97
C GLY A 183 25.76 7.72 -10.87
N ASP A 184 26.06 9.00 -11.09
CA ASP A 184 27.30 9.39 -11.75
C ASP A 184 28.52 8.98 -10.91
N ALA A 185 29.69 8.83 -11.55
CA ALA A 185 30.93 8.37 -10.92
C ALA A 185 31.27 9.19 -9.67
N ASP A 186 31.12 10.50 -9.70
CA ASP A 186 31.42 11.38 -8.57
C ASP A 186 30.45 11.13 -7.40
N THR A 187 29.16 10.94 -7.70
CA THR A 187 28.13 10.65 -6.69
C THR A 187 28.37 9.30 -5.99
N LEU A 188 28.78 8.29 -6.75
CA LEU A 188 29.10 6.97 -6.20
C LEU A 188 30.35 7.01 -5.30
N LYS A 189 31.35 7.81 -5.70
CA LYS A 189 32.57 7.98 -4.92
C LYS A 189 32.33 8.77 -3.64
N ASP A 190 31.66 9.91 -3.72
CA ASP A 190 31.54 10.84 -2.60
C ASP A 190 30.52 10.38 -1.54
N ASN A 191 29.42 9.73 -1.96
CA ASN A 191 28.35 9.34 -1.05
C ASN A 191 28.39 7.87 -0.64
N TYR A 192 29.04 7.01 -1.44
CA TYR A 192 29.04 5.55 -1.23
C TYR A 192 30.46 4.97 -1.12
N SER A 193 31.50 5.80 -1.18
CA SER A 193 32.92 5.36 -1.17
C SER A 193 33.23 4.28 -2.20
N TYR A 194 32.49 4.28 -3.32
CA TYR A 194 32.62 3.29 -4.38
C TYR A 194 33.23 3.94 -5.62
N ASP A 195 34.45 3.53 -5.96
CA ASP A 195 35.14 4.00 -7.15
C ASP A 195 34.73 3.16 -8.37
N ASN A 196 33.90 3.74 -9.22
CA ASN A 196 33.39 3.08 -10.42
C ASN A 196 34.17 3.43 -11.68
N GLN A 197 35.34 4.09 -11.55
CA GLN A 197 36.09 4.61 -12.69
C GLN A 197 36.52 3.50 -13.67
N GLU A 198 36.82 2.30 -13.17
CA GLU A 198 37.20 1.15 -13.99
C GLU A 198 36.13 0.81 -15.05
N PHE A 199 34.85 0.88 -14.68
CA PHE A 199 33.73 0.60 -15.58
C PHE A 199 33.58 1.68 -16.67
N TYR A 200 33.71 2.96 -16.29
CA TYR A 200 33.66 4.06 -17.26
C TYR A 200 34.83 4.01 -18.23
N ASP A 201 36.03 3.70 -17.74
CA ASP A 201 37.22 3.57 -18.58
C ASP A 201 37.09 2.36 -19.52
N TYR A 202 36.47 1.26 -19.06
CA TYR A 202 36.13 0.13 -19.92
C TYR A 202 35.20 0.54 -21.07
N LEU A 203 34.14 1.31 -20.78
CA LEU A 203 33.19 1.78 -21.80
C LEU A 203 33.86 2.74 -22.79
N LYS A 204 34.65 3.70 -22.31
CA LYS A 204 35.39 4.65 -23.17
C LYS A 204 36.38 3.95 -24.10
N ARG A 205 37.09 2.93 -23.60
CA ARG A 205 37.99 2.11 -24.44
C ARG A 205 37.21 1.37 -25.53
N LYS A 206 36.04 0.83 -25.22
CA LYS A 206 35.20 0.15 -26.22
C LYS A 206 34.64 1.11 -27.26
N ASP A 207 34.32 2.34 -26.88
CA ASP A 207 33.84 3.39 -27.79
C ASP A 207 34.94 3.81 -28.78
N SER A 208 36.19 3.98 -28.31
CA SER A 208 37.32 4.44 -29.15
C SER A 208 37.95 3.38 -30.05
N THR A 209 37.46 2.12 -30.05
CA THR A 209 37.96 1.04 -30.92
C THR A 209 37.09 0.82 -32.17
N THR A 210 36.25 1.80 -32.53
CA THR A 210 35.42 1.80 -33.75
C THR A 210 35.86 2.89 -34.69
#